data_AF-A0A0G2HBA1-F1
#
_entry.id   AF-A0A0G2HBA1-F1
#
_cell.length_a   1.000
_cell.length_b   1.000
_cell.length_c   1.000
_cell.angle_alpha   90.00
_cell.angle_beta   90.00
_cell.angle_gamma   90.00
#
_symmetry.space_group_name_H-M   'P 1'
#
loop_
_entity.id
_entity.type
_entity.pdbx_description
1 polymer ?
#
loop_
_entity_poly.entity_id
_entity_poly.type
_entity_poly.pdbx_seq_one_letter_code
_entity_poly.pdbx_strand_id
1 'polypeptide(L)'
;MLGVLSGLIAAVLYGNIGIKVIYNNILIEFFNFPPLTTRRGKHYWAAVVPIYWTIAYLISAAIPYFFGLVGLTAAMFFVQFTYTFPALLGLGFIVQREAMRGEPPFDPHTGEVQRRDSGVRRWVRGYCGRYWWACVLLTLYALGSLVVSGMGTYSSIETLVAAFKTPQVNAFTCRSPLAG
;
A
#
# COMPACT_ATOMS: atom_id res chain seq x y z
N MET A 1 11.68 -23.98 11.61
CA MET A 1 12.85 -23.77 10.71
C MET A 1 12.44 -23.26 9.32
N LEU A 2 11.47 -23.90 8.63
CA LEU A 2 11.01 -23.43 7.31
C LEU A 2 10.48 -21.98 7.30
N GLY A 3 9.70 -21.58 8.32
CA GLY A 3 9.18 -20.21 8.43
C GLY A 3 10.24 -19.12 8.66
N VAL A 4 11.36 -19.47 9.30
CA VAL A 4 12.48 -18.53 9.51
C VAL A 4 13.23 -18.34 8.19
N LEU A 5 13.47 -19.42 7.45
CA LEU A 5 14.09 -19.38 6.12
C LEU A 5 13.26 -18.57 5.12
N SER A 6 11.95 -18.82 5.04
CA SER A 6 11.07 -18.06 4.16
C SER A 6 10.97 -16.59 4.57
N GLY A 7 10.90 -16.31 5.87
CA GLY A 7 10.93 -14.95 6.41
C GLY A 7 12.22 -14.20 6.07
N LEU A 8 13.38 -14.86 6.14
CA LEU A 8 14.68 -14.27 5.83
C LEU A 8 14.82 -13.98 4.33
N ILE A 9 14.40 -14.91 3.47
CA ILE A 9 14.37 -14.70 2.01
C ILE A 9 13.43 -13.54 1.65
N ALA A 10 12.22 -13.52 2.24
CA ALA A 10 11.26 -12.44 2.04
C ALA A 10 11.81 -11.10 2.52
N ALA A 11 12.46 -11.06 3.69
CA ALA A 11 13.06 -9.83 4.23
C ALA A 11 14.15 -9.27 3.30
N VAL A 12 15.01 -10.11 2.74
CA VAL A 12 16.05 -9.67 1.79
C VAL A 12 15.42 -9.16 0.48
N LEU A 13 14.41 -9.87 -0.04
CA LEU A 13 13.75 -9.50 -1.30
C LEU A 13 12.97 -8.19 -1.17
N TYR A 14 12.05 -8.12 -0.20
CA TYR A 14 11.23 -6.92 0.04
C TYR A 14 12.05 -5.76 0.58
N GLY A 15 13.09 -6.01 1.38
CA GLY A 15 14.03 -4.98 1.84
C GLY A 15 14.79 -4.32 0.68
N ASN A 16 15.28 -5.11 -0.28
CA ASN A 16 15.99 -4.57 -1.45
C ASN A 16 15.07 -3.78 -2.39
N ILE A 17 13.83 -4.24 -2.58
CA ILE A 17 12.82 -3.50 -3.35
C ILE A 17 12.47 -2.19 -2.62
N GLY A 18 12.22 -2.25 -1.31
CA GLY A 18 11.86 -1.09 -0.49
C GLY A 18 12.93 0.01 -0.53
N ILE A 19 14.21 -0.34 -0.33
CA ILE A 19 15.32 0.62 -0.39
C ILE A 19 15.40 1.29 -1.76
N LYS A 20 15.16 0.56 -2.85
CA LYS A 20 15.17 1.12 -4.21
C LYS A 20 14.00 2.07 -4.46
N VAL A 21 12.79 1.73 -3.99
CA VAL A 21 11.60 2.59 -4.11
C VAL A 21 11.82 3.89 -3.33
N ILE A 22 12.36 3.81 -2.11
CA ILE A 22 12.73 4.98 -1.30
C ILE A 22 13.78 5.84 -2.00
N TYR A 23 14.83 5.22 -2.57
CA TYR A 23 15.86 5.96 -3.28
C TYR A 23 15.30 6.69 -4.51
N ASN A 24 14.41 6.05 -5.28
CA ASN A 24 13.84 6.66 -6.48
C ASN A 24 12.85 7.78 -6.15
N ASN A 25 11.88 7.53 -5.28
CA ASN A 25 10.82 8.50 -4.97
C ASN A 25 11.27 9.63 -4.03
N ILE A 26 12.26 9.40 -3.16
CA ILE A 26 12.68 10.42 -2.18
C ILE A 26 14.03 11.03 -2.57
N LEU A 27 15.07 10.24 -2.86
CA LEU A 27 16.38 10.83 -3.16
C LEU A 27 16.48 11.42 -4.58
N ILE A 28 15.91 10.76 -5.59
CA ILE A 28 15.97 11.26 -6.97
C ILE A 28 14.94 12.37 -7.19
N GLU A 29 13.67 12.15 -6.85
CA GLU A 29 12.60 13.15 -7.09
C GLU A 29 12.64 14.35 -6.11
N PHE A 30 12.90 14.14 -4.82
CA PHE A 30 12.83 15.22 -3.83
C PHE A 30 14.16 15.98 -3.66
N PHE A 31 15.30 15.27 -3.80
CA PHE A 31 16.63 15.85 -3.59
C PHE A 31 17.47 15.98 -4.87
N ASN A 32 16.92 15.66 -6.06
CA ASN A 32 17.63 15.73 -7.35
C ASN A 32 18.97 14.95 -7.36
N PHE A 33 19.07 13.84 -6.61
CA PHE A 33 20.30 13.04 -6.62
C PHE A 33 20.50 12.30 -7.95
N PRO A 34 21.75 12.05 -8.37
CA PRO A 34 22.03 11.38 -9.63
C PRO A 34 21.54 9.93 -9.61
N PRO A 35 21.05 9.42 -10.75
CA PRO A 35 20.43 8.10 -10.86
C PRO A 35 21.43 6.99 -10.52
N LEU A 36 20.92 5.85 -10.03
CA LEU A 36 21.73 4.67 -9.63
C LEU A 36 22.66 4.13 -10.75
N THR A 37 22.43 4.53 -12.00
CA THR A 37 23.26 4.17 -13.17
C THR A 37 24.62 4.88 -13.18
N THR A 38 24.79 5.96 -12.42
CA THR A 38 26.05 6.69 -12.31
C THR A 38 26.96 6.14 -11.20
N ARG A 39 28.29 6.25 -11.39
CA ARG A 39 29.27 5.80 -10.37
C ARG A 39 29.06 6.48 -9.01
N ARG A 40 28.65 7.76 -9.03
CA ARG A 40 28.31 8.53 -7.81
C ARG A 40 27.06 7.96 -7.11
N GLY A 41 26.03 7.57 -7.86
CA GLY A 41 24.83 6.94 -7.31
C GLY A 41 25.10 5.61 -6.58
N LYS A 42 26.10 4.82 -7.02
CA LYS A 42 26.47 3.57 -6.34
C LYS A 42 27.04 3.79 -4.94
N HIS A 43 27.83 4.86 -4.73
CA HIS A 43 28.37 5.16 -3.40
C HIS A 43 27.29 5.63 -2.42
N TYR A 44 26.34 6.46 -2.88
CA TYR A 44 25.20 6.87 -2.06
C TYR A 44 24.29 5.68 -1.74
N TRP A 45 24.03 4.80 -2.71
CA TRP A 45 23.28 3.57 -2.47
C TRP A 45 23.94 2.68 -1.42
N ALA A 46 25.27 2.50 -1.47
CA ALA A 46 26.02 1.74 -0.48
C ALA A 46 25.94 2.33 0.94
N ALA A 47 25.76 3.65 1.09
CA ALA A 47 25.56 4.31 2.38
C ALA A 47 24.12 4.24 2.90
N VAL A 48 23.12 4.31 2.01
CA VAL A 48 21.69 4.25 2.39
C VAL A 48 21.28 2.86 2.88
N VAL A 49 21.85 1.80 2.32
CA VAL A 49 21.55 0.42 2.73
C VAL A 49 21.78 0.18 4.23
N PRO A 50 22.98 0.38 4.81
CA PRO A 50 23.21 0.15 6.24
C PRO A 50 22.34 1.06 7.11
N ILE A 51 22.12 2.32 6.72
CA ILE A 51 21.22 3.24 7.45
C ILE A 51 19.81 2.65 7.54
N TYR A 52 19.26 2.18 6.42
CA TYR A 52 17.94 1.55 6.39
C TYR A 52 17.86 0.32 7.32
N TRP A 53 18.84 -0.58 7.25
CA TRP A 53 18.87 -1.78 8.07
C TRP A 53 19.03 -1.47 9.57
N THR A 54 19.81 -0.45 9.93
CA THR A 54 19.95 -0.03 11.34
C THR A 54 18.65 0.53 11.91
N ILE A 55 17.92 1.36 11.14
CA ILE A 55 16.61 1.88 11.56
C ILE A 55 15.59 0.75 11.70
N ALA A 56 15.56 -0.18 10.74
CA ALA A 56 14.68 -1.35 10.80
C ALA A 56 14.95 -2.22 12.04
N TYR A 57 16.23 -2.44 12.37
CA TYR A 57 16.63 -3.17 13.56
C TYR A 57 16.21 -2.45 14.85
N LEU A 58 16.43 -1.13 14.93
CA LEU A 58 16.02 -0.30 16.08
C LEU A 58 14.51 -0.38 16.33
N ILE A 59 13.71 -0.24 15.27
CA ILE A 59 12.24 -0.35 15.37
C ILE A 59 11.84 -1.75 15.83
N SER A 60 12.44 -2.79 15.25
CA SER A 60 12.14 -4.18 15.62
C SER A 60 12.53 -4.50 17.07
N ALA A 61 13.61 -3.93 17.58
CA ALA A 61 14.08 -4.14 18.95
C ALA A 61 13.23 -3.38 20.00
N ALA A 62 12.57 -2.30 19.59
CA ALA A 62 11.72 -1.49 20.46
C ALA A 62 10.31 -2.07 20.68
N ILE A 63 9.84 -2.94 19.79
CA ILE A 63 8.46 -3.43 19.78
C ILE A 63 8.33 -4.77 20.54
N PRO A 64 7.48 -4.87 21.59
CA PRO A 64 7.24 -6.11 22.34
C PRO A 64 6.51 -7.18 21.53
N TYR A 65 5.62 -6.77 20.62
CA TYR A 65 4.77 -7.68 19.86
C TYR A 65 4.76 -7.33 18.36
N PHE A 66 5.72 -7.88 17.63
CA PHE A 66 5.90 -7.64 16.20
C PHE A 66 4.74 -8.17 15.36
N PHE A 67 4.22 -9.36 15.67
CA PHE A 67 3.19 -10.02 14.85
C PHE A 67 1.89 -9.21 14.73
N GLY A 68 1.44 -8.58 15.82
CA GLY A 68 0.23 -7.78 15.79
C GLY A 68 0.39 -6.49 14.98
N LEU A 69 1.57 -5.86 15.02
CA LEU A 69 1.84 -4.66 14.22
C LEU A 69 1.97 -5.00 12.73
N VAL A 70 2.55 -6.15 12.39
CA VAL A 70 2.57 -6.66 11.02
C VAL A 70 1.15 -6.96 10.55
N GLY A 71 0.31 -7.58 11.39
CA GLY A 71 -1.11 -7.81 11.10
C GLY A 71 -1.88 -6.51 10.85
N LEU A 72 -1.67 -5.50 11.70
CA LEU A 72 -2.30 -4.19 11.59
C LEU A 72 -1.91 -3.48 10.29
N THR A 73 -0.61 -3.44 9.98
CA THR A 73 -0.10 -2.79 8.76
C THR A 73 -0.54 -3.52 7.50
N ALA A 74 -0.57 -4.86 7.51
CA ALA A 74 -1.10 -5.64 6.40
C ALA A 74 -2.60 -5.37 6.18
N ALA A 75 -3.40 -5.33 7.25
CA ALA A 75 -4.83 -5.07 7.17
C ALA A 75 -5.14 -3.65 6.66
N MET A 76 -4.38 -2.63 7.09
CA MET A 76 -4.60 -1.25 6.66
C MET A 76 -4.06 -0.96 5.26
N PHE A 77 -2.83 -1.38 4.95
CA PHE A 77 -2.15 -0.92 3.74
C PHE A 77 -2.16 -1.97 2.63
N PHE A 78 -1.80 -3.23 2.92
CA PHE A 78 -1.71 -4.23 1.86
C PHE A 78 -3.07 -4.56 1.23
N VAL A 79 -4.11 -4.75 2.06
CA VAL A 79 -5.47 -5.02 1.56
C VAL A 79 -5.98 -3.84 0.73
N GLN A 80 -5.72 -2.61 1.18
CA GLN A 80 -6.17 -1.40 0.49
C GLN A 80 -5.49 -1.26 -0.88
N PHE A 81 -4.16 -1.36 -0.95
CA PHE A 81 -3.39 -1.25 -2.21
C PHE A 81 -3.64 -2.40 -3.19
N THR A 82 -3.97 -3.58 -2.72
CA THR A 82 -4.17 -4.75 -3.60
C THR A 82 -5.59 -4.83 -4.12
N TYR A 83 -6.59 -4.51 -3.30
CA TYR A 83 -7.98 -4.85 -3.61
C TYR A 83 -8.89 -3.62 -3.75
N THR A 84 -8.78 -2.63 -2.87
CA THR A 84 -9.66 -1.45 -2.96
C THR A 84 -9.25 -0.48 -4.06
N PHE A 85 -7.98 -0.08 -4.15
CA PHE A 85 -7.53 0.92 -5.10
C PHE A 85 -7.65 0.44 -6.55
N PRO A 86 -7.20 -0.78 -6.93
CA PRO A 86 -7.37 -1.27 -8.29
C PRO A 86 -8.84 -1.44 -8.67
N ALA A 87 -9.69 -1.88 -7.74
CA ALA A 87 -11.12 -2.02 -8.01
C ALA A 87 -11.82 -0.66 -8.19
N LEU A 88 -11.46 0.34 -7.38
CA LEU A 88 -12.00 1.70 -7.51
C LEU A 88 -11.56 2.36 -8.82
N LEU A 89 -10.30 2.19 -9.21
CA LEU A 89 -9.76 2.70 -10.47
C LEU A 89 -10.40 1.99 -11.67
N GLY A 90 -10.55 0.67 -11.62
CA GLY A 90 -11.24 -0.12 -12.66
C GLY A 90 -12.69 0.30 -12.81
N LEU A 91 -13.40 0.52 -11.71
CA LEU A 91 -14.75 1.05 -11.71
C LEU A 91 -14.80 2.44 -12.35
N GLY A 92 -13.92 3.35 -11.91
CA GLY A 92 -13.82 4.70 -12.46
C GLY A 92 -13.60 4.69 -13.97
N PHE A 93 -12.71 3.81 -14.46
CA PHE A 93 -12.44 3.64 -15.88
C PHE A 93 -13.67 3.16 -16.67
N ILE A 94 -14.39 2.15 -16.19
CA ILE A 94 -15.59 1.63 -16.85
C ILE A 94 -16.70 2.68 -16.87
N VAL A 95 -16.93 3.36 -15.74
CA VAL A 95 -17.92 4.44 -15.64
C VAL A 95 -17.60 5.59 -16.58
N GLN A 96 -16.33 6.01 -16.67
CA GLN A 96 -15.90 7.05 -17.60
C GLN A 96 -16.06 6.61 -19.06
N ARG A 97 -15.69 5.37 -19.39
CA ARG A 97 -15.81 4.80 -20.74
C ARG A 97 -17.27 4.72 -21.19
N GLU A 98 -18.18 4.23 -20.36
CA GLU A 98 -19.61 4.18 -20.69
C GLU A 98 -20.24 5.58 -20.69
N ALA A 99 -19.75 6.51 -19.87
CA ALA A 99 -20.23 7.89 -19.89
C ALA A 99 -19.88 8.65 -21.18
N MET A 100 -18.77 8.31 -21.86
CA MET A 100 -18.38 8.85 -23.17
C MET A 100 -19.14 8.21 -24.34
N ARG A 101 -19.85 7.11 -24.11
CA ARG A 101 -20.55 6.37 -25.16
C ARG A 101 -21.73 7.19 -25.68
N GLY A 102 -21.64 7.62 -26.95
CA GLY A 102 -22.64 8.47 -27.60
C GLY A 102 -22.35 9.96 -27.54
N GLU A 103 -21.16 10.37 -27.08
CA GLU A 103 -20.60 11.72 -27.32
C GLU A 103 -19.94 11.76 -28.71
N PRO A 104 -20.01 12.88 -29.44
CA PRO A 104 -19.31 13.03 -30.70
C PRO A 104 -17.79 12.85 -30.50
N PRO A 105 -17.08 12.23 -31.45
CA PRO A 105 -15.63 12.09 -31.37
C PRO A 105 -14.96 13.46 -31.26
N PHE A 106 -13.80 13.49 -30.59
CA PHE A 106 -12.99 14.69 -30.45
C PHE A 106 -12.65 15.28 -31.83
N ASP A 107 -12.99 16.54 -32.05
CA ASP A 107 -12.72 17.24 -33.30
C ASP A 107 -11.37 17.98 -33.21
N PRO A 108 -10.30 17.51 -33.90
CA PRO A 108 -8.94 18.02 -33.73
C PRO A 108 -8.73 19.44 -34.29
N HIS A 109 -9.70 19.99 -35.04
CA HIS A 109 -9.61 21.32 -35.64
C HIS A 109 -10.13 22.45 -34.74
N THR A 110 -11.13 22.17 -33.90
CA THR A 110 -11.73 23.15 -32.98
C THR A 110 -11.17 23.01 -31.56
N GLY A 111 -10.60 21.85 -31.21
CA GLY A 111 -10.08 21.59 -29.85
C GLY A 111 -11.18 21.52 -28.78
N GLU A 112 -12.45 21.66 -29.17
CA GLU A 112 -13.58 21.64 -28.25
C GLU A 112 -14.07 20.21 -28.03
N VAL A 113 -14.08 19.79 -26.77
CA VAL A 113 -14.72 18.53 -26.37
C VAL A 113 -16.21 18.81 -26.18
N GLN A 114 -17.05 18.50 -27.16
CA GLN A 114 -18.50 18.59 -27.00
C GLN A 114 -18.99 17.53 -25.99
N ARG A 115 -19.10 17.96 -24.74
CA ARG A 115 -19.61 17.14 -23.63
C ARG A 115 -21.13 17.27 -23.58
N ARG A 116 -21.83 16.13 -23.65
CA ARG A 116 -23.30 16.12 -23.64
C ARG A 116 -23.89 16.46 -22.28
N ASP A 117 -23.20 16.08 -21.20
CA ASP A 117 -23.61 16.32 -19.81
C ASP A 117 -22.40 16.56 -18.89
N SER A 118 -22.58 17.44 -17.91
CA SER A 118 -21.64 17.70 -16.81
C SER A 118 -22.19 17.18 -15.47
N GLY A 119 -21.30 16.76 -14.57
CA GLY A 119 -21.63 16.47 -13.17
C GLY A 119 -22.12 15.04 -12.88
N VAL A 120 -22.85 14.88 -11.77
CA VAL A 120 -23.23 13.59 -11.16
C VAL A 120 -24.11 12.74 -12.09
N ARG A 121 -24.94 13.38 -12.94
CA ARG A 121 -25.78 12.71 -13.95
C ARG A 121 -24.95 11.86 -14.92
N ARG A 122 -23.73 12.29 -15.24
CA ARG A 122 -22.79 11.56 -16.10
C ARG A 122 -22.27 10.28 -15.45
N TRP A 123 -22.01 10.32 -14.14
CA TRP A 123 -21.54 9.17 -13.37
C TRP A 123 -22.64 8.14 -13.19
N VAL A 124 -23.87 8.57 -12.92
CA VAL A 124 -25.04 7.69 -12.82
C VAL A 124 -25.34 7.02 -14.16
N ARG A 125 -25.21 7.76 -15.28
CA ARG A 125 -25.35 7.19 -16.64
C ARG A 125 -24.25 6.17 -16.95
N GLY A 126 -23.00 6.47 -16.60
CA GLY A 126 -21.88 5.53 -16.79
C GLY A 126 -22.00 4.28 -15.92
N TYR A 127 -22.52 4.41 -14.70
CA TYR A 127 -22.75 3.31 -13.78
C TYR A 127 -23.91 2.40 -14.23
N CYS A 128 -24.99 2.97 -14.76
CA CYS A 128 -26.17 2.26 -15.26
C CYS A 128 -26.09 1.90 -16.76
N GLY A 129 -24.87 1.83 -17.31
CA GLY A 129 -24.62 1.51 -18.72
C GLY A 129 -24.72 0.01 -19.03
N ARG A 130 -24.19 -0.38 -20.21
CA ARG A 130 -24.20 -1.77 -20.72
C ARG A 130 -23.57 -2.78 -19.74
N TYR A 131 -22.57 -2.34 -18.97
CA TYR A 131 -21.82 -3.16 -18.02
C TYR A 131 -22.15 -2.83 -16.56
N TRP A 132 -23.40 -2.45 -16.27
CA TRP A 132 -23.86 -2.20 -14.90
C TRP A 132 -23.53 -3.33 -13.91
N TRP A 133 -23.64 -4.60 -14.34
CA TRP A 133 -23.27 -5.76 -13.53
C TRP A 133 -21.79 -5.77 -13.14
N ALA A 134 -20.88 -5.35 -14.03
CA ALA A 134 -19.46 -5.28 -13.72
C ALA A 134 -19.20 -4.14 -12.72
N CYS A 135 -19.83 -2.98 -12.90
CA CYS A 135 -19.75 -1.89 -11.92
C CYS A 135 -20.25 -2.29 -10.53
N VAL A 136 -21.35 -3.05 -10.47
CA VAL A 136 -21.88 -3.60 -9.21
C VAL A 136 -20.93 -4.64 -8.60
N LEU A 137 -20.33 -5.53 -9.39
CA LEU A 137 -19.35 -6.49 -8.87
C LEU A 137 -18.09 -5.80 -8.35
N LEU A 138 -17.57 -4.78 -9.04
CA LEU A 138 -16.40 -4.03 -8.58
C LEU A 138 -16.69 -3.18 -7.33
N THR A 139 -17.90 -2.61 -7.21
CA THR A 139 -18.29 -1.92 -5.96
C THR A 139 -18.40 -2.90 -4.79
N LEU A 140 -19.04 -4.05 -4.99
CA LEU A 140 -19.14 -5.08 -3.95
C LEU A 140 -17.75 -5.62 -3.55
N TYR A 141 -16.84 -5.76 -4.51
CA TYR A 141 -15.47 -6.18 -4.24
C TYR A 141 -14.67 -5.12 -3.45
N ALA A 142 -14.82 -3.84 -3.80
CA ALA A 142 -14.23 -2.74 -3.05
C ALA A 142 -14.80 -2.65 -1.63
N LEU A 143 -16.13 -2.76 -1.47
CA LEU A 143 -16.78 -2.78 -0.16
C LEU A 143 -16.37 -3.99 0.67
N GLY A 144 -16.27 -5.17 0.06
CA GLY A 144 -15.83 -6.40 0.71
C GLY A 144 -14.40 -6.28 1.23
N SER A 145 -13.49 -5.69 0.46
CA SER A 145 -12.12 -5.44 0.91
C SER A 145 -12.03 -4.39 2.03
N LEU A 146 -12.88 -3.37 2.01
CA LEU A 146 -13.04 -2.41 3.12
C LEU A 146 -13.53 -3.09 4.41
N VAL A 147 -14.51 -3.99 4.33
CA VAL A 147 -15.02 -4.74 5.48
C VAL A 147 -13.94 -5.67 6.04
N VAL A 148 -13.22 -6.39 5.18
CA VAL A 148 -12.10 -7.25 5.59
C VAL A 148 -10.98 -6.45 6.24
N SER A 149 -10.63 -5.28 5.70
CA SER A 149 -9.65 -4.37 6.31
C SER A 149 -10.12 -3.88 7.69
N GLY A 150 -11.39 -3.49 7.83
CA GLY A 150 -11.98 -3.08 9.10
C GLY A 150 -11.96 -4.18 10.16
N MET A 151 -12.35 -5.41 9.80
CA MET A 151 -12.30 -6.55 10.74
C MET A 151 -10.86 -6.95 11.08
N GLY A 152 -9.95 -6.93 10.08
CA GLY A 152 -8.54 -7.28 10.28
C GLY A 152 -7.80 -6.29 11.17
N THR A 153 -8.10 -4.99 11.04
CA THR A 153 -7.56 -3.96 11.93
C THR A 153 -8.10 -4.10 13.35
N TYR A 154 -9.41 -4.33 13.50
CA TYR A 154 -10.03 -4.57 14.81
C TYR A 154 -9.38 -5.74 15.55
N SER A 155 -9.26 -6.91 14.89
CA SER A 155 -8.64 -8.10 15.48
C SER A 155 -7.16 -7.86 15.85
N SER A 156 -6.42 -7.15 15.01
CA SER A 156 -5.02 -6.79 15.29
C SER A 156 -4.92 -5.88 16.52
N ILE A 157 -5.83 -4.91 16.68
CA ILE A 157 -5.83 -4.01 17.85
C ILE A 157 -6.13 -4.77 19.14
N GLU A 158 -7.13 -5.65 19.14
CA GLU A 158 -7.46 -6.45 20.33
C GLU A 158 -6.29 -7.34 20.76
N THR A 159 -5.61 -7.98 19.80
CA THR A 159 -4.42 -8.81 20.09
C THR A 159 -3.26 -7.98 20.62
N LEU A 160 -3.05 -6.74 20.12
CA LEU A 160 -2.08 -5.80 20.70
C LEU A 160 -2.43 -5.48 22.15
N VAL A 161 -3.67 -5.07 22.42
CA VAL A 161 -4.12 -4.69 23.78
C VAL A 161 -3.97 -5.87 24.74
N ALA A 162 -4.30 -7.10 24.31
CA ALA A 162 -4.11 -8.29 25.11
C ALA A 162 -2.62 -8.57 25.41
N ALA A 163 -1.73 -8.40 24.42
CA ALA A 163 -0.30 -8.59 24.59
C ALA A 163 0.34 -7.57 25.55
N PHE A 164 -0.10 -6.30 25.49
CA PHE A 164 0.40 -5.23 26.37
C PHE A 164 -0.06 -5.34 27.83
N LYS A 165 -1.16 -6.06 28.11
CA LYS A 165 -1.62 -6.31 29.50
C LYS A 165 -0.63 -7.16 30.30
N THR A 166 0.15 -8.00 29.64
CA THR A 166 1.24 -8.74 30.25
C THR A 166 2.55 -7.96 30.06
N PRO A 167 3.36 -7.71 31.10
CA PRO A 167 4.64 -7.04 30.93
C PRO A 167 5.58 -7.93 30.11
N GLN A 168 5.80 -7.58 28.85
CA GLN A 168 6.69 -8.30 27.93
C GLN A 168 8.09 -7.67 27.94
N VAL A 169 9.10 -8.52 27.85
CA VAL A 169 10.53 -8.18 27.94
C VAL A 169 11.00 -7.61 26.60
N ASN A 170 11.07 -6.29 26.46
CA ASN A 170 11.71 -5.65 25.30
C ASN A 170 13.24 -5.78 25.38
N ALA A 171 13.92 -5.66 24.23
CA ALA A 171 15.39 -5.67 24.17
C ALA A 171 16.05 -4.56 24.99
N PHE A 172 15.29 -3.51 25.35
CA PHE A 172 15.73 -2.38 26.18
C PHE A 172 15.38 -2.50 27.67
N THR A 173 14.94 -3.67 28.15
CA THR A 173 14.58 -3.84 29.57
C THR A 173 15.80 -4.26 30.40
N CYS A 174 15.89 -3.70 31.62
CA CYS A 174 16.99 -3.95 32.56
C CYS A 174 16.83 -5.25 33.38
N ARG A 175 15.81 -6.07 33.10
CA ARG A 175 15.62 -7.39 33.76
C ARG A 175 15.84 -8.49 32.75
N SER A 176 16.79 -9.38 33.03
CA SER A 176 17.04 -10.52 32.17
C SER A 176 15.83 -11.48 32.18
N PRO A 177 15.43 -12.03 31.03
CA PRO A 177 14.32 -13.00 30.94
C PRO A 177 14.65 -14.37 31.58
N LEU A 178 15.86 -14.51 32.16
CA LEU A 178 16.37 -15.69 32.84
C LEU A 178 16.36 -15.53 34.38
N ALA A 179 16.04 -14.34 34.90
CA ALA A 179 15.86 -14.11 36.33
C ALA A 179 14.38 -14.35 36.72
N GLY A 180 13.97 -15.60 36.63
CA GLY A 180 12.67 -16.12 37.06
C GLY A 180 12.80 -17.59 37.40
#